data_AF-A0A7Y0DZF0-F1
#
_entry.id   AF-A0A7Y0DZF0-F1
#
_cell.length_a   1.000
_cell.length_b   1.000
_cell.length_c   1.000
_cell.angle_alpha   90.00
_cell.angle_beta   90.00
_cell.angle_gamma   90.00
#
_symmetry.space_group_name_H-M   'P 1'
#
loop_
_entity.id
_entity.type
_entity.pdbx_description
1 polymer ?
#
loop_
_entity_poly.entity_id
_entity_poly.type
_entity_poly.pdbx_seq_one_letter_code
_entity_poly.pdbx_strand_id
1 'polypeptide(L)' 'MGYYAFANLPDTDLSAIKELETRIGKPLVALKPVELEAAPVDDGTLSAIRDLESKLGVALVAVAS' A
#
# COMPACT_ATOMS: atom_id res chain seq x y z
N MET A 1 1.41 -4.22 -5.10
CA MET A 1 0.88 -4.01 -3.74
C MET A 1 1.68 -2.88 -3.12
N GLY A 2 1.06 -1.75 -2.79
CA GLY A 2 1.78 -0.54 -2.41
C GLY A 2 2.23 -0.57 -0.95
N TYR A 3 3.51 -0.33 -0.69
CA TYR A 3 4.02 -0.08 0.65
C TYR A 3 3.57 1.31 1.10
N TYR A 4 2.89 1.36 2.23
CA TYR A 4 2.22 2.54 2.72
C TYR A 4 3.09 3.27 3.75
N ALA A 5 3.78 4.33 3.30
CA ALA A 5 4.42 5.29 4.19
C ALA A 5 3.43 6.40 4.57
N PHE A 6 3.48 6.87 5.81
CA PHE A 6 2.70 8.04 6.22
C PHE A 6 3.04 9.24 5.32
N ALA A 7 2.02 9.82 4.68
CA ALA A 7 2.21 11.01 3.86
C ALA A 7 2.50 12.22 4.74
N ASN A 8 3.63 12.89 4.53
CA ASN A 8 3.91 14.18 5.15
C ASN A 8 3.18 15.27 4.34
N LEU A 9 1.96 15.63 4.77
CA LEU A 9 1.10 16.57 4.07
C LEU A 9 1.20 17.97 4.69
N PRO A 10 1.27 19.04 3.88
CA PRO A 10 1.14 20.41 4.38
C PRO A 10 -0.28 20.65 4.94
N ASP A 11 -0.40 21.60 5.88
CA ASP A 11 -1.63 21.85 6.65
C ASP A 11 -2.88 22.16 5.78
N THR A 12 -2.66 22.71 4.59
CA THR A 12 -3.71 22.98 3.59
C THR A 12 -4.34 21.69 3.06
N ASP A 13 -3.54 20.66 2.83
CA ASP A 13 -3.99 19.40 2.23
C ASP A 13 -4.69 18.52 3.30
N LEU A 14 -4.26 18.64 4.56
CA LEU A 14 -4.91 18.00 5.70
C LEU A 14 -6.35 18.50 5.89
N SER A 15 -6.60 19.79 5.65
CA SER A 15 -7.93 20.41 5.81
C SER A 15 -8.93 19.86 4.79
N ALA A 16 -8.51 19.69 3.53
CA ALA A 16 -9.35 19.10 2.49
C ALA A 16 -9.72 17.63 2.78
N ILE A 17 -8.79 16.86 3.36
CA ILE A 17 -9.05 15.47 3.79
C ILE A 17 -10.09 15.45 4.91
N LYS A 18 -9.95 16.30 5.93
CA LYS A 18 -10.89 16.38 7.07
C LYS A 18 -12.30 16.79 6.65
N GLU A 19 -12.42 17.73 5.70
CA GLU A 19 -13.72 18.09 5.11
C GLU A 19 -14.38 16.90 4.43
N LEU A 20 -13.59 16.11 3.69
CA LEU A 20 -14.08 14.90 3.02
C LEU A 20 -14.51 13.83 4.03
N GLU A 21 -13.70 13.56 5.06
CA GLU A 21 -14.03 12.62 6.14
C GLU A 21 -15.34 12.98 6.83
N THR A 22 -15.54 14.27 7.11
CA THR A 22 -16.78 14.80 7.70
C THR A 22 -17.97 14.54 6.79
N ARG A 23 -17.81 14.75 5.48
CA ARG A 23 -18.88 14.53 4.49
C ARG A 23 -19.25 13.06 4.32
N ILE A 24 -18.29 12.13 4.38
CA ILE A 24 -18.53 10.70 4.18
C ILE A 24 -18.77 9.93 5.48
N GLY A 25 -18.55 10.54 6.64
CA GLY A 25 -18.72 9.94 7.96
C GLY A 25 -17.73 8.81 8.26
N LYS A 26 -16.57 8.81 7.60
CA LYS A 26 -15.55 7.76 7.72
C LYS A 26 -14.14 8.37 7.71
N PRO A 27 -13.22 7.87 8.56
CA PRO A 27 -11.82 8.29 8.52
C PRO A 27 -11.15 7.76 7.24
N LEU A 28 -10.18 8.53 6.74
CA LEU A 28 -9.40 8.23 5.55
C LEU A 28 -7.93 8.08 5.92
N VAL A 29 -7.28 7.08 5.32
CA VAL A 29 -5.82 6.90 5.42
C VAL A 29 -5.21 7.40 4.12
N ALA A 30 -4.41 8.46 4.21
CA ALA A 30 -3.71 9.04 3.07
C ALA A 30 -2.40 8.30 2.83
N LEU A 31 -2.25 7.75 1.63
CA LEU A 31 -1.15 6.89 1.25
C LEU A 31 -0.53 7.45 -0.02
N LYS A 32 0.77 7.68 -0.01
CA LYS A 32 1.47 8.14 -1.21
C LYS A 32 1.57 6.97 -2.20
N PRO A 33 1.10 7.12 -3.47
CA PRO A 33 1.33 6.10 -4.47
C PRO A 33 2.83 6.00 -4.75
N VAL A 34 3.32 4.77 -4.80
CA VAL A 34 4.67 4.45 -5.25
C VAL A 34 4.51 3.69 -6.56
N GLU A 35 5.08 4.23 -7.64
CA GLU A 35 5.18 3.50 -8.90
C GLU A 35 6.23 2.40 -8.73
N LEU A 36 5.81 1.15 -8.93
CA LEU A 36 6.65 -0.02 -8.76
C LEU A 36 6.46 -0.92 -9.99
N GLU A 37 7.56 -1.30 -10.61
CA GLU A 37 7.54 -2.32 -11.65
C GLU A 37 7.53 -3.70 -11.01
N ALA A 38 6.87 -4.68 -11.63
CA ALA A 38 6.88 -6.04 -11.13
C ALA A 38 8.27 -6.67 -11.35
N ALA A 39 8.83 -7.31 -10.33
CA ALA A 39 10.06 -8.08 -10.50
C ALA A 39 9.73 -9.46 -11.08
N PRO A 40 10.54 -9.97 -12.05
CA PRO A 40 10.45 -11.37 -12.44
C PRO A 40 10.85 -12.25 -11.25
N VAL A 41 10.08 -13.31 -11.03
CA VAL A 41 10.30 -14.31 -9.97
C VAL A 41 10.27 -15.70 -10.58
N ASP A 42 11.21 -16.54 -10.18
CA ASP A 42 11.24 -17.96 -10.55
C ASP A 42 10.27 -18.79 -9.70
N ASP A 43 10.05 -20.04 -10.09
CA ASP A 43 9.11 -20.95 -9.43
C ASP A 43 9.47 -21.23 -7.97
N GLY A 44 10.77 -21.29 -7.65
CA GLY A 44 11.25 -21.53 -6.28
C GLY A 44 10.91 -20.35 -5.36
N THR A 45 11.16 -19.14 -5.84
CA THR A 45 10.84 -17.88 -5.15
C THR A 45 9.33 -17.72 -5.02
N LEU A 46 8.57 -18.06 -6.06
CA LEU A 46 7.10 -18.01 -6.04
C LEU A 46 6.51 -18.96 -5.00
N SER A 47 7.07 -20.16 -4.84
CA SER A 47 6.64 -21.11 -3.80
C SER A 47 6.84 -20.52 -2.39
N ALA A 48 8.02 -19.95 -2.13
CA ALA A 48 8.32 -19.34 -0.84
C ALA A 48 7.39 -18.14 -0.52
N ILE A 49 7.05 -17.35 -1.55
CA ILE A 49 6.09 -16.25 -1.43
C ILE A 49 4.71 -16.79 -1.01
N ARG A 50 4.20 -17.81 -1.70
CA ARG A 50 2.88 -18.40 -1.43
C ARG A 50 2.72 -18.99 -0.04
N ASP A 51 3.75 -19.67 0.44
CA ASP A 51 3.76 -20.22 1.80
C ASP A 51 3.63 -19.11 2.85
N LEU A 52 4.30 -17.98 2.60
CA LEU A 52 4.25 -16.82 3.48
C LEU A 52 2.91 -16.08 3.39
N GLU A 53 2.36 -15.91 2.17
CA GLU A 53 1.03 -15.34 1.95
C GLU A 53 -0.05 -16.11 2.73
N SER A 54 -0.02 -17.45 2.64
CA SER A 54 -0.96 -18.32 3.37
C SER A 54 -0.85 -18.16 4.88
N LYS A 55 0.38 -18.07 5.39
CA LYS A 55 0.63 -17.88 6.83
C LYS A 55 0.16 -16.52 7.35
N LEU A 56 0.34 -15.46 6.56
CA LEU A 56 0.05 -14.10 6.99
C LEU A 56 -1.38 -13.65 6.65
N GLY A 57 -2.09 -14.37 5.77
CA GLY A 57 -3.40 -13.96 5.28
C GLY A 57 -3.34 -12.69 4.43
N VAL A 58 -2.21 -12.46 3.76
CA VAL A 58 -1.98 -11.29 2.89
C VAL A 58 -1.48 -11.76 1.52
N ALA A 59 -1.68 -10.94 0.49
CA ALA A 59 -0.94 -11.10 -0.76
C ALA A 59 0.45 -10.46 -0.62
N LEU A 60 1.43 -10.90 -1.39
CA LEU A 60 2.77 -10.34 -1.48
C LEU A 60 3.11 -10.16 -2.95
N VAL A 61 3.67 -9.01 -3.31
CA VAL A 61 4.04 -8.69 -4.70
C VAL A 61 5.51 -8.35 -4.75
N ALA A 62 6.28 -9.12 -5.51
CA ALA A 62 7.67 -8.83 -5.82
C ALA A 62 7.74 -7.62 -6.77
N VAL A 63 8.54 -6.63 -6.41
CA VAL A 63 8.70 -5.39 -7.18
C VAL A 63 10.17 -5.16 -7.50
N ALA A 64 10.44 -4.63 -8.68
CA ALA A 64 11.77 -4.19 -9.06
C ALA A 64 12.12 -2.94 -8.24
N SER A 65 13.31 -2.98 -7.63
CA SER A 65 13.90 -1.86 -6.89
C SER A 65 14.45 -0.79 -7.83
#